data_AF-A0A7X5Q2R8-F1
#
_entry.id   AF-A0A7X5Q2R8-F1
#
_cell.length_a   1.000
_cell.length_b   1.000
_cell.length_c   1.000
_cell.angle_alpha   90.00
_cell.angle_beta   90.00
_cell.angle_gamma   90.00
#
_symmetry.space_group_name_H-M   'P 1'
#
loop_
_entity.id
_entity.type
_entity.pdbx_description
1 polymer ?
#
loop_
_entity_poly.entity_id
_entity_poly.type
_entity_poly.pdbx_seq_one_letter_code
_entity_poly.pdbx_strand_id
1 'polypeptide(L)'
;MTIEPNNYTAIPNVVFDYWMNRLSHTEFKTLCTLCRKIFGWHKTSDFISVRQLTKATGMAKQSIISSLKNLEERGLVMMIKRERNGCPITNEYRLNIEKPLDEKYQDALDQEDQRTEFVCPNFVGGGPTIRPGVVQPLDQGVVQPLDHQKKDYPKERLTKEREGASAPKPPISVSPPQKIPRNLHIHTTDVEHEKLLNSFGEDRVKSLYELLSEWKMDTPKSKWKKSDYRSILRWVNDALNDRELKKKKQENLDAQESNVDHAQRIAEEFNAVRGPQRQVQLTTTQDSLVIYTTHPTSTRKPFTIKFKENAFQEQVHSALRKWGLL
;
A
#
# COMPACT_ATOMS: atom_id res chain seq x y z
N MET A 1 29.82 4.85 34.75
CA MET A 1 28.38 5.09 34.48
C MET A 1 27.60 3.96 35.10
N THR A 2 26.95 4.18 36.22
CA THR A 2 26.05 3.19 36.84
C THR A 2 24.71 3.28 36.13
N ILE A 3 24.39 2.27 35.33
CA ILE A 3 23.04 2.12 34.76
C ILE A 3 22.15 1.62 35.90
N GLU A 4 21.03 2.29 36.15
CA GLU A 4 20.04 1.85 37.13
C GLU A 4 19.61 0.40 36.86
N PRO A 5 19.51 -0.47 37.88
CA PRO A 5 19.10 -1.85 37.68
C PRO A 5 17.70 -1.88 37.04
N ASN A 6 17.56 -2.69 35.98
CA ASN A 6 16.34 -2.91 35.19
C ASN A 6 15.94 -1.84 34.15
N ASN A 7 16.82 -0.89 33.81
CA ASN A 7 16.54 0.07 32.72
C ASN A 7 17.06 -0.37 31.34
N TYR A 8 16.99 -1.68 31.04
CA TYR A 8 17.37 -2.23 29.74
C TYR A 8 16.31 -3.19 29.24
N THR A 9 16.40 -3.58 27.97
CA THR A 9 15.50 -4.56 27.37
C THR A 9 16.33 -5.57 26.62
N ALA A 10 16.11 -6.85 26.92
CA ALA A 10 16.71 -7.94 26.16
C ALA A 10 16.14 -7.94 24.73
N ILE A 11 17.02 -7.75 23.75
CA ILE A 11 16.71 -7.83 22.32
C ILE A 11 17.63 -8.92 21.76
N PRO A 12 17.12 -9.84 20.90
CA PRO A 12 17.96 -10.87 20.31
C PRO A 12 19.12 -10.30 19.50
N ASN A 13 20.35 -10.81 19.70
CA ASN A 13 21.55 -10.33 19.00
C ASN A 13 21.43 -10.40 17.47
N VAL A 14 20.72 -11.40 16.95
CA VAL A 14 20.41 -11.56 15.51
C VAL A 14 19.80 -10.29 14.90
N VAL A 15 19.04 -9.50 15.68
CA VAL A 15 18.47 -8.23 15.21
C VAL A 15 19.57 -7.21 14.90
N PHE A 16 20.64 -7.18 15.69
CA PHE A 16 21.77 -6.28 15.50
C PHE A 16 22.78 -6.83 14.48
N ASP A 17 23.16 -8.10 14.61
CA ASP A 17 24.26 -8.66 13.82
C ASP A 17 23.85 -8.90 12.37
N TYR A 18 22.65 -9.42 12.15
CA TYR A 18 22.18 -9.78 10.81
C TYR A 18 21.23 -8.73 10.21
N TRP A 19 20.26 -8.24 10.97
CA TRP A 19 19.17 -7.43 10.42
C TRP A 19 19.48 -5.93 10.34
N MET A 20 20.37 -5.41 11.20
CA MET A 20 20.66 -3.97 11.26
C MET A 20 21.22 -3.41 9.94
N ASN A 21 22.04 -4.17 9.23
CA ASN A 21 22.62 -3.74 7.95
C ASN A 21 21.70 -3.95 6.73
N ARG A 22 20.64 -4.78 6.88
CA ARG A 22 19.71 -5.16 5.80
C ARG A 22 18.39 -4.40 5.86
N LEU A 23 18.00 -3.91 7.03
CA LEU A 23 16.77 -3.16 7.24
C LEU A 23 17.00 -1.67 7.00
N SER A 24 15.99 -0.99 6.46
CA SER A 24 15.98 0.47 6.43
C SER A 24 15.92 1.02 7.87
N HIS A 25 16.46 2.22 8.09
CA HIS A 25 16.37 2.94 9.37
C HIS A 25 14.93 3.02 9.91
N THR A 26 13.96 3.13 9.01
CA THR A 26 12.53 3.15 9.34
C THR A 26 12.05 1.81 9.89
N GLU A 27 12.41 0.74 9.20
CA GLU A 27 12.06 -0.64 9.52
C GLU A 27 12.72 -1.07 10.82
N PHE A 28 14.02 -0.79 10.96
CA PHE A 28 14.78 -1.10 12.15
C PHE A 28 14.22 -0.42 13.40
N LYS A 29 13.88 0.87 13.32
CA LYS A 29 13.21 1.58 14.43
C LYS A 29 11.86 0.96 14.78
N THR A 30 11.03 0.63 13.78
CA THR A 30 9.75 -0.05 14.03
C THR A 30 9.95 -1.40 14.70
N LEU A 31 10.91 -2.20 14.23
CA LEU A 31 11.23 -3.51 14.80
C LEU A 31 11.71 -3.38 16.26
N CYS A 32 12.64 -2.48 16.56
CA CYS A 32 13.09 -2.22 17.92
C CYS A 32 11.95 -1.80 18.85
N THR A 33 11.00 -0.98 18.38
CA THR A 33 9.83 -0.62 19.20
C THR A 33 8.92 -1.82 19.47
N LEU A 34 8.76 -2.74 18.51
CA LEU A 34 8.02 -3.99 18.72
C LEU A 34 8.74 -4.90 19.72
N CYS A 35 10.05 -5.10 19.57
CA CYS A 35 10.88 -5.86 20.51
C CYS A 35 10.74 -5.31 21.94
N ARG A 36 10.75 -3.98 22.09
CA ARG A 36 10.56 -3.34 23.40
C ARG A 36 9.19 -3.59 24.02
N LYS A 37 8.14 -3.67 23.21
CA LYS A 37 6.75 -3.89 23.66
C LYS A 37 6.44 -5.36 23.94
N ILE A 38 7.05 -6.27 23.20
CA ILE A 38 6.83 -7.71 23.31
C ILE A 38 7.82 -8.31 24.31
N PHE A 39 9.13 -8.34 23.99
CA PHE A 39 10.14 -8.93 24.87
C PHE A 39 10.38 -8.12 26.13
N GLY A 40 10.37 -6.78 26.04
CA GLY A 40 10.54 -5.92 27.20
C GLY A 40 9.38 -5.97 28.21
N TRP A 41 8.33 -6.74 27.92
CA TRP A 41 7.23 -7.07 28.83
C TRP A 41 7.02 -8.59 28.95
N HIS A 42 7.96 -9.40 28.43
CA HIS A 42 7.89 -10.86 28.40
C HIS A 42 6.58 -11.44 27.82
N LYS A 43 6.04 -10.79 26.78
CA LYS A 43 4.85 -11.25 26.04
C LYS A 43 5.23 -12.06 24.81
N THR A 44 4.32 -12.90 24.33
CA THR A 44 4.46 -13.64 23.06
C THR A 44 3.92 -12.87 21.86
N SER A 45 2.84 -12.10 22.07
CA SER A 45 2.26 -11.15 21.12
C SER A 45 1.75 -9.91 21.86
N ASP A 46 1.56 -8.80 21.15
CA ASP A 46 1.00 -7.58 21.74
C ASP A 46 0.07 -6.85 20.77
N PHE A 47 -0.96 -6.21 21.33
CA PHE A 47 -1.91 -5.39 20.58
C PHE A 47 -1.40 -3.95 20.53
N ILE A 48 -0.91 -3.53 19.36
CA ILE A 48 -0.24 -2.22 19.23
C ILE A 48 -0.94 -1.41 18.15
N SER A 49 -1.48 -0.25 18.53
CA SER A 49 -2.06 0.67 17.56
C SER A 49 -0.97 1.40 16.77
N VAL A 50 -1.25 1.73 15.50
CA VAL A 50 -0.33 2.52 14.67
C VAL A 50 0.00 3.87 15.33
N ARG A 51 -0.94 4.46 16.07
CA ARG A 51 -0.70 5.70 16.83
C ARG A 51 0.36 5.53 17.92
N GLN A 52 0.38 4.39 18.62
CA GLN A 52 1.42 4.09 19.60
C GLN A 52 2.80 3.93 18.92
N LEU A 53 2.86 3.26 17.77
CA LEU A 53 4.10 3.14 16.99
C LEU A 53 4.60 4.50 16.51
N THR A 54 3.71 5.36 16.02
CA THR A 54 4.05 6.74 15.62
C THR A 54 4.61 7.54 16.79
N LYS A 55 4.00 7.45 17.97
CA LYS A 55 4.49 8.13 19.17
C LYS A 55 5.84 7.59 19.64
N ALA A 56 6.06 6.27 19.55
CA ALA A 56 7.29 5.62 20.01
C ALA A 56 8.48 5.84 19.05
N THR A 57 8.23 5.81 17.74
CA THR A 57 9.27 5.97 16.71
C THR A 57 9.51 7.41 16.29
N GLY A 58 8.54 8.31 16.51
CA GLY A 58 8.56 9.70 16.02
C GLY A 58 8.37 9.82 14.50
N MET A 59 7.90 8.76 13.84
CA MET A 59 7.81 8.70 12.38
C MET A 59 6.40 8.92 11.84
N ALA A 60 6.32 9.34 10.58
CA ALA A 60 5.05 9.47 9.87
C ALA A 60 4.31 8.12 9.77
N LYS A 61 2.97 8.19 9.93
CA LYS A 61 2.07 7.03 9.88
C LYS A 61 2.28 6.15 8.64
N GLN A 62 2.43 6.78 7.46
CA GLN A 62 2.61 6.06 6.19
C GLN A 62 3.92 5.28 6.14
N SER A 63 5.02 5.86 6.65
CA SER A 63 6.32 5.19 6.70
C SER A 63 6.29 3.96 7.61
N ILE A 64 5.55 4.01 8.71
CA ILE A 64 5.36 2.87 9.61
C ILE A 64 4.54 1.78 8.93
N ILE A 65 3.45 2.14 8.26
CA ILE A 65 2.63 1.16 7.52
C ILE A 65 3.46 0.47 6.43
N SER A 66 4.27 1.23 5.68
CA SER A 66 5.19 0.66 4.68
C SER A 66 6.23 -0.25 5.33
N SER A 67 6.80 0.17 6.47
CA SER A 67 7.82 -0.61 7.18
C SER A 67 7.24 -1.92 7.73
N LEU A 68 6.02 -1.90 8.27
CA LEU A 68 5.34 -3.10 8.75
C LEU A 68 5.08 -4.10 7.62
N LYS A 69 4.69 -3.64 6.43
CA LYS A 69 4.54 -4.49 5.25
C LYS A 69 5.86 -5.13 4.84
N ASN A 70 6.94 -4.35 4.75
CA ASN A 70 8.26 -4.86 4.38
C ASN A 70 8.80 -5.88 5.42
N LEU A 71 8.53 -5.65 6.71
CA LEU A 71 8.89 -6.57 7.79
C LEU A 71 8.07 -7.87 7.76
N GLU A 72 6.81 -7.78 7.36
CA GLU A 72 5.93 -8.94 7.14
C GLU A 72 6.38 -9.75 5.91
N GLU A 73 6.73 -9.10 4.81
CA GLU A 73 7.30 -9.74 3.60
C GLU A 73 8.60 -10.47 3.89
N ARG A 74 9.43 -9.96 4.82
CA ARG A 74 10.67 -10.61 5.27
C ARG A 74 10.44 -11.69 6.34
N GLY A 75 9.20 -11.93 6.76
CA GLY A 75 8.85 -12.94 7.76
C GLY A 75 9.27 -12.63 9.19
N LEU A 76 9.74 -11.40 9.48
CA LEU A 76 10.20 -10.98 10.82
C LEU A 76 9.04 -10.67 11.77
N VAL A 77 7.94 -10.20 11.22
CA VAL A 77 6.76 -9.75 11.96
C VAL A 77 5.53 -10.40 11.34
N MET A 78 4.74 -11.09 12.15
CA MET A 78 3.42 -11.57 11.74
C MET A 78 2.34 -10.64 12.29
N MET A 79 1.49 -10.13 11.40
CA MET A 79 0.35 -9.27 11.74
C MET A 79 -0.95 -10.06 11.67
N ILE A 80 -1.67 -10.16 12.79
CA ILE A 80 -3.02 -10.75 12.82
C ILE A 80 -4.02 -9.60 12.84
N LYS A 81 -4.75 -9.44 11.73
CA LYS A 81 -5.86 -8.49 11.63
C LYS A 81 -7.07 -9.05 12.37
N ARG A 82 -7.64 -8.25 13.27
CA ARG A 82 -8.84 -8.62 14.03
C ARG A 82 -9.98 -7.67 13.72
N GLU A 83 -11.18 -8.21 13.61
CA GLU A 83 -12.41 -7.47 13.37
C GLU A 83 -13.46 -7.86 14.41
N ARG A 84 -14.26 -6.89 14.86
CA ARG A 84 -15.41 -7.13 15.74
C ARG A 84 -16.60 -6.38 15.18
N ASN A 85 -17.70 -7.09 14.95
CA ASN A 85 -18.94 -6.54 14.42
C ASN A 85 -18.74 -5.76 13.09
N GLY A 86 -17.83 -6.22 12.23
CA GLY A 86 -17.50 -5.55 10.96
C GLY A 86 -16.60 -4.31 11.08
N CYS A 87 -16.15 -3.95 12.29
CA CYS A 87 -15.21 -2.86 12.52
C CYS A 87 -13.79 -3.41 12.77
N PRO A 88 -12.75 -2.85 12.12
CA PRO A 88 -11.37 -3.26 12.36
C PRO A 88 -10.91 -2.81 13.76
N ILE A 89 -10.37 -3.75 14.54
CA ILE A 89 -9.77 -3.48 15.85
C ILE A 89 -8.25 -3.28 15.68
N THR A 90 -7.58 -2.89 16.76
CA THR A 90 -6.12 -2.91 16.88
C THR A 90 -5.54 -4.25 16.47
N ASN A 91 -4.58 -4.21 15.56
CA ASN A 91 -3.85 -5.38 15.10
C ASN A 91 -2.98 -5.98 16.21
N GLU A 92 -2.87 -7.29 16.17
CA GLU A 92 -1.95 -8.04 17.02
C GLU A 92 -0.66 -8.31 16.26
N TYR A 93 0.47 -8.10 16.92
CA TYR A 93 1.80 -8.34 16.35
C TYR A 93 2.50 -9.44 17.10
N ARG A 94 3.09 -10.38 16.34
CA ARG A 94 3.97 -11.42 16.84
C ARG A 94 5.32 -11.31 16.14
N LEU A 95 6.40 -11.40 16.90
CA LEU A 95 7.75 -11.40 16.35
C LEU A 95 8.17 -12.83 16.04
N ASN A 96 8.70 -13.03 14.83
CA ASN A 96 9.34 -14.26 14.42
C ASN A 96 10.80 -13.97 14.11
N ILE A 97 11.60 -13.88 15.18
CA ILE A 97 13.06 -13.68 15.07
C ILE A 97 13.69 -15.05 15.27
N GLU A 98 13.42 -15.96 14.33
CA GLU A 98 14.20 -17.18 14.21
C GLU A 98 15.49 -16.89 13.44
N LYS A 99 16.54 -17.67 13.71
CA LYS A 99 17.83 -17.54 13.04
C LYS A 99 17.64 -17.80 11.54
N PRO A 100 17.94 -16.87 10.63
CA PRO A 100 18.07 -17.22 9.22
C PRO A 100 19.28 -18.16 9.09
N LEU A 101 19.04 -19.42 8.73
CA LEU A 101 20.08 -20.41 8.39
C LEU A 101 20.67 -20.10 7.00
N ASP A 102 21.11 -18.87 6.78
CA ASP A 102 21.97 -18.60 5.63
C ASP A 102 23.36 -19.17 5.94
N GLU A 103 23.90 -20.02 5.06
CA GLU A 103 25.25 -20.61 5.20
C GLU A 103 26.32 -19.53 5.48
N LYS A 104 26.18 -18.36 4.84
CA LYS A 104 27.06 -17.19 5.05
C LYS A 104 27.04 -16.63 6.48
N TYR A 105 25.96 -16.81 7.22
CA TYR A 105 25.86 -16.35 8.60
C TYR A 105 26.47 -17.36 9.57
N GLN A 106 26.38 -18.67 9.26
CA GLN A 106 27.11 -19.70 10.01
C GLN A 106 28.61 -19.54 9.82
N ASP A 107 29.08 -19.34 8.58
CA ASP A 107 30.51 -19.09 8.31
C ASP A 107 31.06 -17.88 9.09
N ALA A 108 30.25 -16.82 9.28
CA ALA A 108 30.67 -15.63 10.02
C ALA A 108 30.72 -15.87 11.54
N LEU A 109 29.76 -16.61 12.10
CA LEU A 109 29.76 -16.99 13.52
C LEU A 109 30.90 -17.97 13.82
N ASP A 110 31.10 -18.97 12.96
CA ASP A 110 32.19 -19.95 13.09
C ASP A 110 33.57 -19.28 12.97
N GLN A 111 33.71 -18.22 12.15
CA GLN A 111 34.93 -17.41 12.07
C GLN A 111 35.17 -16.54 13.32
N GLU A 112 34.13 -16.06 13.99
CA GLU A 112 34.27 -15.30 15.26
C GLU A 112 34.68 -16.22 16.42
N ASP A 113 34.10 -17.42 16.51
CA ASP A 113 34.51 -18.44 17.49
C ASP A 113 35.94 -18.95 17.22
N GLN A 114 36.38 -19.03 15.96
CA GLN A 114 37.78 -19.35 15.65
C GLN A 114 38.76 -18.20 15.92
N ARG A 115 38.30 -16.94 15.90
CA ARG A 115 39.12 -15.78 16.30
C ARG A 115 39.36 -15.73 17.81
N THR A 116 38.44 -16.26 18.62
CA THR A 116 38.62 -16.32 20.08
C THR A 116 39.61 -17.40 20.53
N GLU A 117 40.00 -18.33 19.65
CA GLU A 117 41.09 -19.28 19.90
C GLU A 117 42.50 -18.74 19.57
N PHE A 118 42.63 -17.53 19.03
CA PHE A 118 43.91 -16.80 19.07
C PHE A 118 44.12 -16.23 20.47
N VAL A 119 44.37 -17.12 21.42
CA VAL A 119 45.07 -16.78 22.66
C VAL A 119 46.44 -16.29 22.24
N CYS A 120 46.65 -14.97 22.26
CA CYS A 120 47.98 -14.38 22.27
C CYS A 120 48.75 -15.10 23.39
N PRO A 121 49.81 -15.89 23.11
CA PRO A 121 50.40 -16.79 24.11
C PRO A 121 51.01 -16.07 25.33
N ASN A 122 51.04 -14.74 25.32
CA ASN A 122 51.72 -13.91 26.32
C ASN A 122 50.85 -12.82 26.97
N PHE A 123 49.52 -12.89 26.94
CA PHE A 123 48.71 -11.93 27.71
C PHE A 123 48.50 -12.41 29.15
N VAL A 124 49.61 -12.45 29.90
CA VAL A 124 49.59 -12.60 31.36
C VAL A 124 49.28 -11.24 31.97
N GLY A 125 48.12 -11.17 32.63
CA GLY A 125 47.78 -10.27 33.75
C GLY A 125 48.39 -8.86 33.81
N GLY A 126 47.51 -7.86 33.79
CA GLY A 126 47.79 -6.49 34.26
C GLY A 126 48.37 -5.59 33.19
N GLY A 127 47.52 -4.78 32.55
CA GLY A 127 47.95 -3.77 31.60
C GLY A 127 48.95 -2.79 32.25
N PRO A 128 50.17 -2.62 31.72
CA PRO A 128 51.06 -1.59 32.20
C PRO A 128 50.46 -0.23 31.82
N THR A 129 50.34 0.66 32.81
CA THR A 129 50.08 2.07 32.59
C THR A 129 51.28 2.66 31.86
N ILE A 130 51.28 2.59 30.54
CA ILE A 130 52.17 3.41 29.71
C ILE A 130 51.62 4.83 29.82
N ARG A 131 52.02 5.53 30.89
CA ARG A 131 52.00 6.99 30.87
C ARG A 131 53.07 7.37 29.84
N PRO A 132 52.74 8.08 28.74
CA PRO A 132 53.78 8.59 27.85
C PRO A 132 54.72 9.44 28.69
N GLY A 133 56.01 9.10 28.62
CA GLY A 133 57.08 9.82 29.29
C GLY A 133 57.09 11.28 28.86
N VAL A 134 57.56 12.11 29.80
CA VAL A 134 57.82 13.56 29.69
C VAL A 134 57.93 14.05 28.25
N VAL A 135 57.00 14.94 27.89
CA VAL A 135 56.93 15.67 26.63
C VAL A 135 58.27 16.37 26.38
N GLN A 136 58.93 16.06 25.27
CA GLN A 136 60.00 16.93 24.75
C GLN A 136 59.36 18.28 24.39
N PRO A 137 59.93 19.43 24.81
CA PRO A 137 59.38 20.72 24.41
C PRO A 137 59.49 20.84 22.90
N LEU A 138 58.35 20.74 22.21
CA LEU A 138 58.25 21.18 20.82
C LEU A 138 58.36 22.70 20.83
N ASP A 139 59.37 23.20 20.12
CA ASP A 139 59.58 24.61 19.89
C ASP A 139 58.38 25.13 19.07
N GLN A 140 57.40 25.72 19.77
CA GLN A 140 56.25 26.35 19.14
C GLN A 140 56.74 27.62 18.45
N GLY A 141 57.09 27.49 17.17
CA GLY A 141 57.32 28.63 16.30
C GLY A 141 56.18 29.63 16.42
N VAL A 142 56.54 30.91 16.50
CA VAL A 142 55.66 32.07 16.73
C VAL A 142 54.37 31.96 15.91
N VAL A 143 53.25 31.80 16.62
CA VAL A 143 51.91 31.84 16.03
C VAL A 143 51.65 33.24 15.50
N GLN A 144 51.56 33.40 14.17
CA GLN A 144 51.12 34.65 13.59
C GLN A 144 49.64 34.90 13.97
N PRO A 145 49.26 36.09 14.45
CA PRO A 145 47.87 36.40 14.73
C PRO A 145 47.07 36.38 13.43
N LEU A 146 46.08 35.48 13.35
CA LEU A 146 45.09 35.48 12.27
C LEU A 146 44.15 36.68 12.46
N ASP A 147 44.24 37.65 11.56
CA ASP A 147 43.32 38.78 11.51
C ASP A 147 41.93 38.32 11.03
N HIS A 148 40.92 38.50 11.89
CA HIS A 148 39.56 38.05 11.63
C HIS A 148 38.79 39.14 10.86
N GLN A 149 39.23 39.49 9.65
CA GLN A 149 38.41 40.29 8.74
C GLN A 149 37.62 39.37 7.80
N LYS A 150 36.29 39.40 7.91
CA LYS A 150 35.36 38.76 6.97
C LYS A 150 35.66 39.27 5.56
N LYS A 151 36.13 38.39 4.67
CA LYS A 151 36.21 38.69 3.24
C LYS A 151 34.80 38.64 2.65
N ASP A 152 34.28 39.79 2.25
CA ASP A 152 33.13 39.88 1.37
C ASP A 152 33.54 39.40 -0.03
N TYR A 153 32.88 38.34 -0.51
CA TYR A 153 33.12 37.81 -1.85
C TYR A 153 32.21 38.52 -2.86
N PRO A 154 32.74 39.26 -3.85
CA PRO A 154 31.95 39.67 -4.99
C PRO A 154 31.74 38.47 -5.92
N LYS A 155 30.47 38.11 -6.18
CA LYS A 155 30.12 37.14 -7.23
C LYS A 155 30.18 37.85 -8.59
N GLU A 156 31.31 37.77 -9.26
CA GLU A 156 31.39 38.10 -10.69
C GLU A 156 30.78 36.99 -11.54
N ARG A 157 29.89 37.38 -12.45
CA ARG A 157 29.20 36.49 -13.38
C ARG A 157 29.98 36.48 -14.70
N LEU A 158 30.84 35.48 -14.89
CA LEU A 158 31.56 35.31 -16.16
C LEU A 158 30.65 34.70 -17.23
N THR A 159 30.21 35.53 -18.17
CA THR A 159 29.77 35.12 -19.50
C THR A 159 30.97 34.62 -20.28
N LYS A 160 30.96 33.34 -20.69
CA LYS A 160 32.02 32.76 -21.50
C LYS A 160 31.65 32.87 -22.99
N GLU A 161 32.29 33.82 -23.67
CA GLU A 161 32.38 33.86 -25.12
C GLU A 161 33.20 32.66 -25.64
N ARG A 162 32.81 32.18 -26.83
CA ARG A 162 33.34 30.98 -27.51
C ARG A 162 34.35 31.41 -28.56
N GLU A 163 35.54 30.80 -28.61
CA GLU A 163 36.25 30.53 -29.88
C GLU A 163 37.08 29.22 -29.84
N GLY A 164 36.97 28.50 -30.97
CA GLY A 164 37.78 27.46 -31.62
C GLY A 164 38.82 26.58 -30.89
N ALA A 165 38.59 25.26 -30.88
CA ALA A 165 39.50 24.23 -31.43
C ALA A 165 38.91 22.82 -31.28
N SER A 166 39.00 22.01 -32.33
CA SER A 166 38.24 20.78 -32.58
C SER A 166 38.83 19.50 -31.95
N ALA A 167 37.96 18.70 -31.32
CA ALA A 167 38.07 17.23 -31.31
C ALA A 167 36.64 16.63 -31.25
N PRO A 168 36.27 15.68 -32.13
CA PRO A 168 34.88 15.25 -32.26
C PRO A 168 34.49 14.33 -31.09
N LYS A 169 33.58 14.82 -30.24
CA LYS A 169 32.80 13.97 -29.33
C LYS A 169 31.68 13.30 -30.14
N PRO A 170 31.34 12.03 -29.88
CA PRO A 170 30.24 11.35 -30.57
C PRO A 170 28.91 12.11 -30.34
N PRO A 171 28.02 12.18 -31.35
CA PRO A 171 26.83 13.01 -31.29
C PRO A 171 25.79 12.34 -30.39
N ILE A 172 25.65 12.83 -29.17
CA ILE A 172 24.42 12.63 -28.38
C ILE A 172 23.79 14.01 -28.22
N SER A 173 23.07 14.44 -29.26
CA SER A 173 22.09 15.52 -29.15
C SER A 173 20.71 14.94 -29.45
N VAL A 174 20.16 14.18 -28.51
CA VAL A 174 18.71 13.97 -28.49
C VAL A 174 18.16 15.10 -27.64
N SER A 175 17.66 16.15 -28.28
CA SER A 175 16.87 17.19 -27.62
C SER A 175 15.77 16.55 -26.77
N PRO A 176 15.43 17.07 -25.57
CA PRO A 176 14.36 16.53 -24.75
C PRO A 176 13.08 16.35 -25.59
N PRO A 177 12.41 15.17 -25.53
CA PRO A 177 11.22 14.92 -26.33
C PRO A 177 10.17 15.99 -26.05
N GLN A 178 9.71 16.64 -27.11
CA GLN A 178 8.69 17.68 -27.01
C GLN A 178 7.35 17.06 -26.61
N LYS A 179 6.64 17.69 -25.68
CA LYS A 179 5.31 17.24 -25.27
C LYS A 179 4.26 17.79 -26.22
N ILE A 180 3.58 16.91 -26.93
CA ILE A 180 2.51 17.27 -27.86
C ILE A 180 1.18 17.31 -27.09
N PRO A 181 0.33 18.33 -27.31
CA PRO A 181 -1.01 18.37 -26.72
C PRO A 181 -1.87 17.29 -27.38
N ARG A 182 -2.32 16.31 -26.58
CA ARG A 182 -3.16 15.19 -27.07
C ARG A 182 -4.65 15.35 -26.79
N ASN A 183 -4.99 16.12 -25.76
CA ASN A 183 -6.35 16.47 -25.38
C ASN A 183 -6.33 17.85 -24.70
N LEU A 184 -7.49 18.45 -24.44
CA LEU A 184 -7.61 19.70 -23.70
C LEU A 184 -6.79 19.61 -22.40
N HIS A 185 -5.76 20.43 -22.29
CA HIS A 185 -4.89 20.54 -21.11
C HIS A 185 -4.01 19.31 -20.79
N ILE A 186 -3.88 18.32 -21.68
CA ILE A 186 -3.01 17.15 -21.50
C ILE A 186 -1.83 17.18 -22.47
N HIS A 187 -0.62 17.19 -21.92
CA HIS A 187 0.63 17.26 -22.68
C HIS A 187 1.47 16.03 -22.36
N THR A 188 1.64 15.15 -23.36
CA THR A 188 2.42 13.92 -23.23
C THR A 188 3.40 13.80 -24.39
N THR A 189 4.51 13.09 -24.17
CA THR A 189 5.47 12.77 -25.25
C THR A 189 4.98 11.58 -26.08
N ASP A 190 5.46 11.41 -27.31
CA ASP A 190 5.06 10.29 -28.17
C ASP A 190 5.36 8.93 -27.55
N VAL A 191 6.54 8.80 -26.96
CA VAL A 191 6.97 7.61 -26.23
C VAL A 191 6.05 7.28 -25.05
N GLU A 192 5.59 8.28 -24.31
CA GLU A 192 4.66 8.07 -23.18
C GLU A 192 3.28 7.60 -23.65
N HIS A 193 2.81 8.12 -24.79
CA HIS A 193 1.52 7.72 -25.35
C HIS A 193 1.56 6.35 -25.98
N GLU A 194 2.60 6.00 -26.74
CA GLU A 194 2.80 4.65 -27.25
C GLU A 194 2.84 3.62 -26.11
N LYS A 195 3.50 3.94 -25.00
CA LYS A 195 3.49 3.10 -23.79
C LYS A 195 2.08 2.91 -23.24
N LEU A 196 1.26 3.96 -23.21
CA LEU A 196 -0.13 3.87 -22.75
C LEU A 196 -0.99 3.04 -23.70
N LEU A 197 -0.82 3.21 -25.02
CA LEU A 197 -1.51 2.42 -26.04
C LEU A 197 -1.16 0.94 -25.90
N ASN A 198 0.13 0.61 -25.75
CA ASN A 198 0.60 -0.76 -25.57
C ASN A 198 0.05 -1.41 -24.29
N SER A 199 -0.19 -0.63 -23.23
CA SER A 199 -0.68 -1.19 -21.96
C SER A 199 -2.20 -1.26 -21.84
N PHE A 200 -2.94 -0.30 -22.41
CA PHE A 200 -4.39 -0.16 -22.16
C PHE A 200 -5.26 -0.24 -23.43
N GLY A 201 -4.68 -0.09 -24.62
CA GLY A 201 -5.42 0.01 -25.89
C GLY A 201 -5.94 1.42 -26.20
N GLU A 202 -6.24 1.69 -27.46
CA GLU A 202 -6.56 3.02 -27.99
C GLU A 202 -7.81 3.64 -27.34
N ASP A 203 -8.93 2.91 -27.34
CA ASP A 203 -10.21 3.40 -26.81
C ASP A 203 -10.11 3.76 -25.33
N ARG A 204 -9.44 2.90 -24.56
CA ARG A 204 -9.28 3.09 -23.12
C ARG A 204 -8.39 4.29 -22.83
N VAL A 205 -7.30 4.48 -23.56
CA VAL A 205 -6.41 5.65 -23.41
C VAL A 205 -7.16 6.95 -23.70
N LYS A 206 -8.04 6.96 -24.70
CA LYS A 206 -8.89 8.11 -24.97
C LYS A 206 -9.78 8.46 -23.78
N SER A 207 -10.46 7.46 -23.19
CA SER A 207 -11.28 7.68 -21.99
C SER A 207 -10.45 8.13 -20.77
N LEU A 208 -9.21 7.63 -20.61
CA LEU A 208 -8.29 8.10 -19.56
C LEU A 208 -7.93 9.58 -19.76
N TYR A 209 -7.69 10.01 -20.99
CA TYR A 209 -7.42 11.41 -21.29
C TYR A 209 -8.65 12.28 -21.06
N GLU A 210 -9.84 11.86 -21.45
CA GLU A 210 -11.08 12.59 -21.17
C GLU A 210 -11.29 12.78 -19.67
N LEU A 211 -11.13 11.71 -18.88
CA LEU A 211 -11.29 11.78 -17.42
C LEU A 211 -10.26 12.71 -16.76
N LEU A 212 -9.00 12.66 -17.19
CA LEU A 212 -7.97 13.55 -16.65
C LEU A 212 -8.21 15.01 -17.08
N SER A 213 -8.71 15.24 -18.28
CA SER A 213 -9.07 16.58 -18.78
C SER A 213 -10.23 17.17 -17.98
N GLU A 214 -11.31 16.40 -17.79
CA GLU A 214 -12.46 16.76 -16.95
C GLU A 214 -12.00 17.19 -15.55
N TRP A 215 -11.19 16.36 -14.90
CA TRP A 215 -10.63 16.68 -13.58
C TRP A 215 -9.77 17.95 -13.55
N LYS A 216 -9.02 18.23 -14.62
CA LYS A 216 -8.21 19.45 -14.74
C LYS A 216 -9.08 20.70 -14.93
N MET A 217 -10.30 20.57 -15.47
CA MET A 217 -11.19 21.73 -15.62
C MET A 217 -11.67 22.21 -14.25
N ASP A 218 -12.01 21.26 -13.39
CA ASP A 218 -12.58 21.54 -12.07
C ASP A 218 -11.51 21.89 -11.01
N THR A 219 -10.22 21.76 -11.33
CA THR A 219 -9.14 21.92 -10.37
C THR A 219 -8.14 23.02 -10.76
N PRO A 220 -7.69 23.85 -9.79
CA PRO A 220 -6.71 24.89 -10.07
C PRO A 220 -5.35 24.29 -10.45
N LYS A 221 -4.64 24.96 -11.37
CA LYS A 221 -3.31 24.53 -11.89
C LYS A 221 -2.26 24.23 -10.82
N SER A 222 -2.38 24.84 -9.64
CA SER A 222 -1.51 24.59 -8.48
C SER A 222 -1.51 23.13 -8.01
N LYS A 223 -2.62 22.40 -8.21
CA LYS A 223 -2.74 20.98 -7.83
C LYS A 223 -2.19 20.02 -8.91
N TRP A 224 -1.90 20.52 -10.10
CA TRP A 224 -1.49 19.69 -11.23
C TRP A 224 -0.07 19.17 -11.03
N LYS A 225 0.16 17.90 -11.39
CA LYS A 225 1.49 17.29 -11.33
C LYS A 225 2.30 17.67 -12.57
N LYS A 226 3.63 17.52 -12.47
CA LYS A 226 4.59 17.82 -13.55
C LYS A 226 4.46 16.91 -14.79
N SER A 227 3.86 15.73 -14.64
CA SER A 227 3.66 14.74 -15.73
C SER A 227 2.26 14.16 -15.67
N ASP A 228 1.58 14.24 -16.81
CA ASP A 228 0.22 13.70 -17.01
C ASP A 228 0.26 12.18 -17.09
N TYR A 229 1.27 11.61 -17.75
CA TYR A 229 1.53 10.17 -17.80
C TYR A 229 1.56 9.52 -16.41
N ARG A 230 2.30 10.13 -15.47
CA ARG A 230 2.35 9.62 -14.08
C ARG A 230 1.02 9.74 -13.34
N SER A 231 0.22 10.77 -13.65
CA SER A 231 -1.10 10.92 -13.05
C SER A 231 -2.02 9.81 -13.55
N ILE A 232 -1.93 9.49 -14.84
CA ILE A 232 -2.71 8.41 -15.46
C ILE A 232 -2.43 7.07 -14.79
N LEU A 233 -1.15 6.70 -14.65
CA LEU A 233 -0.75 5.46 -14.01
C LEU A 233 -1.05 5.41 -12.50
N ARG A 234 -1.01 6.56 -11.82
CA ARG A 234 -1.14 6.60 -10.37
C ARG A 234 -2.57 6.47 -9.88
N TRP A 235 -3.52 7.05 -10.61
CA TRP A 235 -4.90 7.13 -10.10
C TRP A 235 -5.99 7.22 -11.17
N VAL A 236 -5.70 7.75 -12.37
CA VAL A 236 -6.78 7.97 -13.36
C VAL A 236 -7.36 6.64 -13.84
N ASN A 237 -6.51 5.62 -14.06
CA ASN A 237 -7.00 4.29 -14.45
C ASN A 237 -7.88 3.65 -13.36
N ASP A 238 -7.48 3.79 -12.10
CA ASP A 238 -8.25 3.28 -10.97
C ASP A 238 -9.58 4.04 -10.84
N ALA A 239 -9.57 5.35 -11.01
CA ALA A 239 -10.78 6.17 -11.00
C ALA A 239 -11.75 5.83 -12.15
N LEU A 240 -11.23 5.48 -13.32
CA LEU A 240 -12.04 5.04 -14.46
C LEU A 240 -12.68 3.68 -14.18
N ASN A 241 -11.92 2.72 -13.62
CA ASN A 241 -12.46 1.44 -13.16
C ASN A 241 -13.56 1.62 -12.12
N ASP A 242 -13.35 2.50 -11.14
CA ASP A 242 -14.33 2.81 -10.11
C ASP A 242 -15.61 3.41 -10.72
N ARG A 243 -15.50 4.24 -11.76
CA ARG A 243 -16.64 4.82 -12.49
C ARG A 243 -17.42 3.74 -13.25
N GLU A 244 -16.74 2.82 -13.92
CA GLU A 244 -17.35 1.67 -14.60
C GLU A 244 -18.06 0.73 -13.62
N LEU A 245 -17.43 0.42 -12.49
CA LEU A 245 -18.01 -0.43 -11.44
C LEU A 245 -19.24 0.21 -10.82
N LYS A 246 -19.20 1.52 -10.55
CA LYS A 246 -20.37 2.27 -10.06
C LYS A 246 -21.51 2.23 -11.08
N LYS A 247 -21.20 2.42 -12.37
CA LYS A 247 -22.20 2.34 -13.44
C LYS A 247 -22.86 0.96 -13.50
N LYS A 248 -22.07 -0.12 -13.53
CA LYS A 248 -22.59 -1.50 -13.50
C LYS A 248 -23.44 -1.78 -12.25
N LYS A 249 -23.01 -1.27 -11.09
CA LYS A 249 -23.79 -1.40 -9.86
C LYS A 249 -25.12 -0.67 -9.95
N GLN A 250 -25.14 0.53 -10.54
CA GLN A 250 -26.38 1.29 -10.76
C GLN A 250 -27.29 0.57 -11.75
N GLU A 251 -26.75 0.10 -12.89
CA GLU A 251 -27.50 -0.68 -13.88
C GLU A 251 -28.14 -1.94 -13.26
N ASN A 252 -27.42 -2.63 -12.37
CA ASN A 252 -27.98 -3.78 -11.64
C ASN A 252 -29.06 -3.37 -10.62
N LEU A 253 -28.93 -2.21 -9.98
CA LEU A 253 -29.95 -1.68 -9.06
C LEU A 253 -31.21 -1.31 -9.82
N ASP A 254 -31.08 -0.60 -10.94
CA ASP A 254 -32.18 -0.18 -11.80
C ASP A 254 -32.90 -1.42 -12.40
N ALA A 255 -32.14 -2.45 -12.80
CA ALA A 255 -32.70 -3.72 -13.26
C ALA A 255 -33.44 -4.47 -12.14
N GLN A 256 -32.91 -4.44 -10.91
CA GLN A 256 -33.59 -5.03 -9.75
C GLN A 256 -34.89 -4.29 -9.43
N GLU A 257 -34.91 -2.96 -9.48
CA GLU A 257 -36.11 -2.14 -9.30
C GLU A 257 -37.17 -2.45 -10.36
N SER A 258 -36.77 -2.53 -11.64
CA SER A 258 -37.65 -2.94 -12.73
C SER A 258 -38.24 -4.34 -12.52
N ASN A 259 -37.45 -5.29 -12.00
CA ASN A 259 -37.92 -6.65 -11.67
C ASN A 259 -38.94 -6.64 -10.53
N VAL A 260 -38.74 -5.81 -9.50
CA VAL A 260 -39.69 -5.64 -8.39
C VAL A 260 -41.02 -5.08 -8.91
N ASP A 261 -40.98 -4.02 -9.71
CA ASP A 261 -42.17 -3.40 -10.31
C ASP A 261 -42.94 -4.40 -11.17
N HIS A 262 -42.22 -5.18 -11.99
CA HIS A 262 -42.82 -6.22 -12.82
C HIS A 262 -43.48 -7.32 -11.96
N ALA A 263 -42.81 -7.77 -10.90
CA ALA A 263 -43.34 -8.77 -9.98
C ALA A 263 -44.60 -8.29 -9.24
N GLN A 264 -44.61 -7.02 -8.81
CA GLN A 264 -45.78 -6.39 -8.17
C GLN A 264 -46.98 -6.36 -9.13
N ARG A 265 -46.77 -5.89 -10.37
CA ARG A 265 -47.84 -5.85 -11.38
C ARG A 265 -48.44 -7.22 -11.65
N ILE A 266 -47.60 -8.26 -11.83
CA ILE A 266 -48.07 -9.62 -12.05
C ILE A 266 -48.84 -10.16 -10.84
N ALA A 267 -48.34 -9.91 -9.62
CA ALA A 267 -49.02 -10.35 -8.40
C ALA A 267 -50.39 -9.66 -8.24
N GLU A 268 -50.49 -8.37 -8.53
CA GLU A 268 -51.74 -7.61 -8.50
C GLU A 268 -52.74 -8.09 -9.56
N GLU A 269 -52.29 -8.22 -10.82
CA GLU A 269 -53.12 -8.71 -11.93
C GLU A 269 -53.67 -10.11 -11.63
N PHE A 270 -52.80 -11.03 -11.17
CA PHE A 270 -53.21 -12.38 -10.82
C PHE A 270 -54.21 -12.41 -9.65
N ASN A 271 -53.97 -11.62 -8.59
CA ASN A 271 -54.85 -11.58 -7.43
C ASN A 271 -56.19 -10.87 -7.73
N ALA A 272 -56.26 -10.02 -8.76
CA ALA A 272 -57.47 -9.33 -9.17
C ALA A 272 -58.46 -10.23 -9.96
N VAL A 273 -57.97 -11.23 -10.70
CA VAL A 273 -58.82 -12.16 -11.47
C VAL A 273 -59.64 -13.04 -10.51
N ARG A 274 -60.96 -12.82 -10.45
CA ARG A 274 -61.89 -13.63 -9.64
C ARG A 274 -62.35 -14.86 -10.42
N GLY A 275 -61.85 -16.04 -10.07
CA GLY A 275 -62.31 -17.32 -10.60
C GLY A 275 -62.18 -18.50 -9.62
N PRO A 276 -62.78 -19.67 -9.91
CA PRO A 276 -62.84 -20.83 -9.02
C PRO A 276 -61.51 -21.56 -8.75
N GLN A 277 -60.37 -21.07 -9.30
CA GLN A 277 -59.04 -21.67 -9.15
C GLN A 277 -58.17 -21.06 -8.03
N ARG A 278 -58.77 -20.70 -6.88
CA ARG A 278 -58.05 -20.15 -5.71
C ARG A 278 -57.33 -21.20 -4.87
N GLN A 279 -56.48 -22.01 -5.50
CA GLN A 279 -55.54 -22.86 -4.77
C GLN A 279 -54.11 -22.33 -4.83
N VAL A 280 -53.84 -21.25 -5.58
CA VAL A 280 -52.50 -20.65 -5.75
C VAL A 280 -52.56 -19.15 -5.52
N GLN A 281 -51.54 -18.59 -4.86
CA GLN A 281 -51.39 -17.16 -4.60
C GLN A 281 -49.95 -16.72 -4.88
N LEU A 282 -49.81 -15.49 -5.40
CA LEU A 282 -48.52 -14.84 -5.62
C LEU A 282 -48.32 -13.74 -4.58
N THR A 283 -47.12 -13.69 -4.01
CA THR A 283 -46.74 -12.63 -3.05
C THR A 283 -45.33 -12.15 -3.33
N THR A 284 -45.19 -10.82 -3.35
CA THR A 284 -43.91 -10.14 -3.50
C THR A 284 -43.32 -9.91 -2.12
N THR A 285 -42.10 -10.41 -1.91
CA THR A 285 -41.29 -10.14 -0.71
C THR A 285 -40.24 -9.07 -1.02
N GLN A 286 -39.39 -8.71 -0.05
CA GLN A 286 -38.35 -7.68 -0.23
C GLN A 286 -37.35 -8.03 -1.36
N ASP A 287 -37.02 -9.31 -1.53
CA ASP A 287 -35.96 -9.75 -2.45
C ASP A 287 -36.41 -10.81 -3.48
N SER A 288 -37.66 -11.27 -3.41
CA SER A 288 -38.15 -12.35 -4.26
C SER A 288 -39.66 -12.34 -4.50
N LEU A 289 -40.06 -12.92 -5.63
CA LEU A 289 -41.44 -13.32 -5.91
C LEU A 289 -41.66 -14.76 -5.43
N VAL A 290 -42.72 -14.99 -4.65
CA VAL A 290 -43.06 -16.31 -4.12
C VAL A 290 -44.42 -16.76 -4.64
N ILE A 291 -44.46 -17.97 -5.20
CA ILE A 291 -45.67 -18.65 -5.65
C ILE A 291 -45.95 -19.81 -4.69
N TYR A 292 -47.13 -19.85 -4.08
CA TYR A 292 -47.49 -20.90 -3.14
C TYR A 292 -48.96 -21.31 -3.26
N THR A 293 -49.28 -22.50 -2.75
CA THR A 293 -50.66 -22.98 -2.72
C THR A 293 -51.37 -22.55 -1.43
N THR A 294 -52.62 -22.08 -1.54
CA THR A 294 -53.48 -21.74 -0.39
C THR A 294 -54.29 -22.93 0.14
N HIS A 295 -54.27 -24.08 -0.57
CA HIS A 295 -55.02 -25.26 -0.16
C HIS A 295 -54.36 -25.97 1.04
N PRO A 296 -55.07 -26.20 2.16
CA PRO A 296 -54.48 -26.70 3.40
C PRO A 296 -53.93 -28.14 3.29
N THR A 297 -54.36 -28.92 2.30
CA THR A 297 -53.86 -30.30 2.07
C THR A 297 -52.80 -30.40 0.98
N SER A 298 -52.36 -29.27 0.40
CA SER A 298 -51.34 -29.28 -0.64
C SER A 298 -49.95 -29.57 -0.08
N THR A 299 -49.24 -30.51 -0.70
CA THR A 299 -47.84 -30.84 -0.38
C THR A 299 -46.84 -30.14 -1.30
N ARG A 300 -47.30 -29.30 -2.24
CA ARG A 300 -46.41 -28.58 -3.16
C ARG A 300 -45.61 -27.51 -2.41
N LYS A 301 -44.28 -27.57 -2.53
CA LYS A 301 -43.37 -26.57 -1.93
C LYS A 301 -43.54 -25.20 -2.62
N PRO A 302 -43.43 -24.08 -1.88
CA PRO A 302 -43.38 -22.75 -2.47
C PRO A 302 -42.23 -22.62 -3.47
N PHE A 303 -42.50 -21.94 -4.59
CA PHE A 303 -41.48 -21.61 -5.58
C PHE A 303 -41.06 -20.15 -5.40
N THR A 304 -39.75 -19.91 -5.26
CA THR A 304 -39.18 -18.59 -4.97
C THR A 304 -38.25 -18.17 -6.09
N ILE A 305 -38.47 -16.97 -6.63
CA ILE A 305 -37.67 -16.39 -7.70
C ILE A 305 -37.05 -15.09 -7.19
N LYS A 306 -35.72 -14.99 -7.18
CA LYS A 306 -35.02 -13.80 -6.69
C LYS A 306 -34.93 -12.72 -7.76
N PHE A 307 -35.07 -11.45 -7.37
CA PHE A 307 -34.99 -10.31 -8.30
C PHE A 307 -33.60 -10.06 -8.88
N LYS A 308 -32.57 -10.69 -8.31
CA LYS A 308 -31.15 -10.56 -8.71
C LYS A 308 -30.72 -11.54 -9.80
N GLU A 309 -31.59 -12.47 -10.19
CA GLU A 309 -31.25 -13.47 -11.20
C GLU A 309 -31.40 -12.91 -12.61
N ASN A 310 -30.43 -13.20 -13.47
CA ASN A 310 -30.52 -12.89 -14.88
C ASN A 310 -31.72 -13.64 -15.49
N ALA A 311 -32.45 -12.97 -16.38
CA ALA A 311 -33.68 -13.49 -17.01
C ALA A 311 -34.87 -13.70 -16.05
N PHE A 312 -35.00 -12.88 -15.00
CA PHE A 312 -36.14 -12.90 -14.06
C PHE A 312 -37.51 -13.04 -14.76
N GLN A 313 -37.78 -12.24 -15.80
CA GLN A 313 -39.06 -12.28 -16.52
C GLN A 313 -39.34 -13.63 -17.18
N GLU A 314 -38.33 -14.25 -17.80
CA GLU A 314 -38.47 -15.58 -18.41
C GLU A 314 -38.70 -16.66 -17.35
N GLN A 315 -38.03 -16.54 -16.21
CA GLN A 315 -38.22 -17.44 -15.09
C GLN A 315 -39.64 -17.33 -14.51
N VAL A 316 -40.18 -16.11 -14.39
CA VAL A 316 -41.56 -15.88 -13.96
C VAL A 316 -42.53 -16.51 -14.95
N HIS A 317 -42.39 -16.26 -16.25
CA HIS A 317 -43.24 -16.85 -17.28
C HIS A 317 -43.18 -18.39 -17.29
N SER A 318 -41.98 -18.96 -17.18
CA SER A 318 -41.78 -20.41 -17.10
C SER A 318 -42.41 -21.01 -15.84
N ALA A 319 -42.28 -20.33 -14.69
CA ALA A 319 -42.90 -20.73 -13.45
C ALA A 319 -44.43 -20.70 -13.56
N LEU A 320 -45.01 -19.62 -14.07
CA LEU A 320 -46.46 -19.51 -14.27
C LEU A 320 -47.01 -20.63 -15.17
N ARG A 321 -46.33 -20.96 -16.28
CA ARG A 321 -46.69 -22.12 -17.12
C ARG A 321 -46.60 -23.45 -16.37
N LYS A 322 -45.52 -23.67 -15.62
CA LYS A 322 -45.34 -24.90 -14.81
C LYS A 322 -46.41 -25.06 -13.75
N TRP A 323 -46.92 -23.95 -13.24
CA TRP A 323 -48.00 -23.90 -12.25
C TRP A 323 -49.41 -23.91 -12.89
N GLY A 324 -49.51 -23.91 -14.23
CA GLY A 324 -50.77 -23.94 -14.97
C GLY A 324 -51.58 -22.65 -14.88
N LEU A 325 -50.91 -21.52 -14.64
CA LEU A 325 -51.51 -20.19 -14.46
C LEU A 325 -51.50 -19.34 -15.75
N LEU A 326 -50.76 -19.80 -16.75
CA LEU A 326 -50.63 -19.31 -18.12
C LEU A 326 -50.69 -20.53 -19.04
#